data_AF-A0AAD4SKF8-F1
#
_entry.id   AF-A0AAD4SKF8-F1
#
_cell.length_a   1.000
_cell.length_b   1.000
_cell.length_c   1.000
_cell.angle_alpha   90.00
_cell.angle_beta   90.00
_cell.angle_gamma   90.00
#
_symmetry.space_group_name_H-M   'P 1'
#
loop_
_entity.id
_entity.type
_entity.pdbx_description
1 polymer ?
#
loop_
_entity_poly.entity_id
_entity_poly.type
_entity_poly.pdbx_seq_one_letter_code
_entity_poly.pdbx_strand_id
1 'polypeptide(L)'
;MDDAKSYTRRNQLREIEKTVQTLWAEHDVFKAESCEKPPEPGEKFFGNFPYPYMNGLLHIGHAFSLSKLEFAAAYKRLRDANVLFPFGFHCTGMPIKASADKLVREIERFGNPPVFPSKDDQIINKVPEPEVDESGKTEPHKFKSKKSKSAAKSGGEKYQWEIMKEYGLSDAEISKFQDPSHWLMHFPPLAKEDLKAFGLGCDWRRSFITTDMNPYYDLFVRWQIRKLKEMGKIVKDLRYAIYSPLDVQPCADHDRASGEGLLPQEYTLIKMEVVSPFPAKMRALEGKNVFLASATLRPETMYGQTNAWVLPEGKYGAYEINETDVTERAALNLAYQNLSRVPQKPTCLLELIGQDLIGLRLHSIYLFMRSYTHFQ
;
A
#
# COMPACT_ATOMS: atom_id res chain seq x y z
N MET A 1 -44.15 -6.16 24.26
CA MET A 1 -43.45 -7.46 24.37
C MET A 1 -42.86 -7.73 23.01
N ASP A 2 -41.55 -7.53 22.88
CA ASP A 2 -40.85 -7.66 21.61
C ASP A 2 -40.92 -9.09 21.07
N ASP A 3 -41.23 -9.16 19.78
CA ASP A 3 -41.34 -10.38 18.99
C ASP A 3 -39.94 -11.03 18.87
N ALA A 4 -39.62 -11.94 19.78
CA ALA A 4 -38.33 -12.60 19.84
C ALA A 4 -38.12 -13.46 18.58
N LYS A 5 -37.27 -12.98 17.65
CA LYS A 5 -36.91 -13.71 16.43
C LYS A 5 -36.48 -15.15 16.76
N SER A 6 -37.24 -16.14 16.28
CA SER A 6 -36.91 -17.56 16.45
C SER A 6 -35.70 -17.94 15.60
N TYR A 7 -34.64 -18.46 16.25
CA TYR A 7 -33.40 -18.91 15.59
C TYR A 7 -33.37 -20.41 15.29
N THR A 8 -34.49 -21.13 15.48
CA THR A 8 -34.53 -22.60 15.40
C THR A 8 -34.03 -23.14 14.06
N ARG A 9 -34.46 -22.57 12.93
CA ARG A 9 -34.03 -23.02 11.59
C ARG A 9 -32.53 -22.83 11.36
N ARG A 10 -31.99 -21.68 11.76
CA ARG A 10 -30.55 -21.39 11.67
C ARG A 10 -29.75 -22.39 12.51
N ASN A 11 -30.19 -22.65 13.74
CA ASN A 11 -29.49 -23.58 14.63
C ASN A 11 -29.50 -25.00 14.05
N GLN A 12 -30.63 -25.45 13.48
CA GLN A 12 -30.70 -26.73 12.79
C GLN A 12 -29.72 -26.82 11.62
N LEU A 13 -29.57 -25.78 10.79
CA LEU A 13 -28.59 -25.75 9.71
C LEU A 13 -27.16 -25.85 10.26
N ARG A 14 -26.83 -25.14 11.34
CA ARG A 14 -25.50 -25.20 11.98
C ARG A 14 -25.16 -26.57 12.53
N GLU A 15 -26.13 -27.30 13.09
CA GLU A 15 -25.90 -28.68 13.55
C GLU A 15 -25.63 -29.64 12.38
N ILE A 16 -26.35 -29.46 11.26
CA ILE A 16 -26.10 -30.24 10.03
C ILE A 16 -24.71 -29.91 9.48
N GLU A 17 -24.35 -28.62 9.37
CA GLU A 17 -23.03 -28.16 8.91
C GLU A 17 -21.91 -28.80 9.73
N LYS A 18 -22.00 -28.75 11.06
CA LYS A 18 -20.99 -29.32 11.97
C LYS A 18 -20.86 -30.83 11.79
N THR A 19 -21.98 -31.53 11.67
CA THR A 19 -22.01 -32.99 11.46
C THR A 19 -21.33 -33.36 10.15
N VAL A 20 -21.70 -32.69 9.05
CA VAL A 20 -21.15 -32.95 7.72
C VAL A 20 -19.66 -32.60 7.63
N GLN A 21 -19.24 -31.47 8.21
CA GLN A 21 -17.83 -31.07 8.25
C GLN A 21 -16.96 -32.07 9.03
N THR A 22 -17.49 -32.65 10.11
CA THR A 22 -16.81 -33.69 10.87
C THR A 22 -16.59 -34.94 10.00
N LEU A 23 -17.63 -35.39 9.30
CA LEU A 23 -17.54 -36.51 8.36
C LEU A 23 -16.53 -36.26 7.23
N TRP A 24 -16.53 -35.04 6.66
CA TRP A 24 -15.55 -34.68 5.62
C TRP A 24 -14.11 -34.76 6.11
N ALA A 25 -13.86 -34.36 7.37
CA ALA A 25 -12.54 -34.42 7.98
C ALA A 25 -12.12 -35.86 8.31
N GLU A 26 -13.03 -36.69 8.83
CA GLU A 26 -12.75 -38.09 9.18
C GLU A 26 -12.46 -38.96 7.95
N HIS A 27 -13.10 -38.65 6.81
CA HIS A 27 -12.96 -39.42 5.58
C HIS A 27 -12.00 -38.80 4.56
N ASP A 28 -11.31 -37.70 4.88
CA ASP A 28 -10.35 -37.02 4.00
C ASP A 28 -10.93 -36.73 2.59
N VAL A 29 -12.21 -36.38 2.47
CA VAL A 29 -12.96 -36.38 1.19
C VAL A 29 -12.44 -35.40 0.13
N PHE A 30 -11.67 -34.39 0.55
CA PHE A 30 -11.07 -33.38 -0.34
C PHE A 30 -9.59 -33.64 -0.63
N LYS A 31 -9.06 -34.77 -0.18
CA LYS A 31 -7.69 -35.21 -0.44
C LYS A 31 -7.55 -35.59 -1.92
N ALA A 32 -6.67 -34.90 -2.63
CA ALA A 32 -6.36 -35.18 -4.03
C ALA A 32 -4.92 -35.70 -4.17
N GLU A 33 -4.76 -36.79 -4.91
CA GLU A 33 -3.46 -37.37 -5.27
C GLU A 33 -3.27 -37.34 -6.79
N SER A 34 -2.02 -37.22 -7.24
CA SER A 34 -1.70 -37.31 -8.66
C SER A 34 -1.79 -38.76 -9.14
N CYS A 35 -2.40 -38.96 -10.30
CA CYS A 35 -2.42 -40.27 -10.96
C CYS A 35 -1.06 -40.56 -11.62
N GLU A 36 -0.77 -41.85 -11.84
CA GLU A 36 0.47 -42.28 -12.54
C GLU A 36 0.53 -41.81 -14.00
N LYS A 37 -0.64 -41.72 -14.65
CA LYS A 37 -0.75 -41.26 -16.03
C LYS A 37 -1.14 -39.77 -16.08
N PRO A 38 -0.66 -39.01 -17.07
CA PRO A 38 -1.17 -37.68 -17.33
C PRO A 38 -2.69 -37.71 -17.55
N PRO A 39 -3.45 -36.78 -16.96
CA PRO A 39 -4.90 -36.76 -17.09
C PRO A 39 -5.33 -36.28 -18.47
N GLU A 40 -6.36 -36.91 -19.03
CA GLU A 40 -7.03 -36.48 -20.24
C GLU A 40 -7.84 -35.19 -20.01
N PRO A 41 -8.22 -34.45 -21.07
CA PRO A 41 -9.02 -33.24 -20.94
C PRO A 41 -10.32 -33.46 -20.15
N GLY A 42 -10.40 -32.85 -18.97
CA GLY A 42 -11.56 -32.93 -18.08
C GLY A 42 -11.38 -33.85 -16.87
N GLU A 43 -10.38 -34.74 -16.86
CA GLU A 43 -10.14 -35.68 -15.75
C GLU A 43 -9.51 -35.02 -14.52
N LYS A 44 -8.95 -33.82 -14.65
CA LYS A 44 -8.46 -33.03 -13.53
C LYS A 44 -9.01 -31.62 -13.52
N PHE A 45 -9.06 -31.04 -12.32
CA PHE A 45 -9.28 -29.62 -12.13
C PHE A 45 -8.35 -29.12 -11.02
N PHE A 46 -7.48 -28.16 -11.36
CA PHE A 46 -6.62 -27.51 -10.39
C PHE A 46 -7.07 -26.06 -10.21
N GLY A 47 -7.66 -25.79 -9.05
CA GLY A 47 -8.11 -24.47 -8.65
C GLY A 47 -7.11 -23.79 -7.73
N ASN A 48 -6.80 -22.52 -7.96
CA ASN A 48 -6.00 -21.72 -7.03
C ASN A 48 -6.68 -20.38 -6.73
N PHE A 49 -6.73 -20.03 -5.45
CA PHE A 49 -7.15 -18.73 -4.98
C PHE A 49 -5.90 -17.94 -4.57
N PRO A 50 -5.73 -16.68 -5.02
CA PRO A 50 -4.61 -15.85 -4.56
C PRO A 50 -4.64 -15.78 -3.03
N TYR A 51 -3.61 -16.35 -2.40
CA TYR A 51 -3.57 -16.47 -0.94
C TYR A 51 -3.70 -15.09 -0.28
N PRO A 52 -4.61 -14.92 0.71
CA PRO A 52 -4.87 -13.62 1.33
C PRO A 52 -3.74 -13.22 2.29
N TYR A 53 -3.59 -11.91 2.52
CA TYR A 53 -2.67 -11.36 3.52
C TYR A 53 -3.14 -11.69 4.94
N MET A 54 -2.20 -12.10 5.79
CA MET A 54 -2.43 -12.54 7.17
C MET A 54 -2.23 -11.40 8.19
N ASN A 55 -2.64 -10.19 7.83
CA ASN A 55 -2.60 -9.01 8.71
C ASN A 55 -3.94 -8.79 9.46
N GLY A 56 -4.79 -9.81 9.55
CA GLY A 56 -6.09 -9.76 10.19
C GLY A 56 -6.96 -10.96 9.81
N LEU A 57 -8.22 -10.95 10.29
CA LEU A 57 -9.22 -11.96 9.94
C LEU A 57 -9.74 -11.82 8.49
N LEU A 58 -10.20 -12.93 7.92
CA LEU A 58 -10.79 -12.92 6.58
C LEU A 58 -12.17 -12.27 6.60
N HIS A 59 -12.33 -11.16 5.87
CA HIS A 59 -13.64 -10.51 5.69
C HIS A 59 -14.49 -11.15 4.57
N ILE A 60 -15.79 -10.80 4.52
CA ILE A 60 -16.77 -11.32 3.54
C ILE A 60 -16.37 -11.14 2.06
N GLY A 61 -15.58 -10.13 1.73
CA GLY A 61 -15.04 -9.96 0.38
C GLY A 61 -14.13 -11.12 -0.08
N HIS A 62 -13.41 -11.76 0.85
CA HIS A 62 -12.65 -12.98 0.58
C HIS A 62 -13.59 -14.12 0.28
N ALA A 63 -14.62 -14.33 1.12
CA ALA A 63 -15.66 -15.33 0.92
C ALA A 63 -16.36 -15.19 -0.44
N PHE A 64 -16.71 -13.96 -0.83
CA PHE A 64 -17.28 -13.66 -2.14
C PHE A 64 -16.35 -14.08 -3.29
N SER A 65 -15.05 -13.78 -3.18
CA SER A 65 -14.10 -14.06 -4.25
C SER A 65 -13.74 -15.55 -4.34
N LEU A 66 -13.55 -16.20 -3.19
CA LEU A 66 -13.21 -17.62 -3.11
C LEU A 66 -14.39 -18.55 -3.45
N SER A 67 -15.64 -18.11 -3.22
CA SER A 67 -16.83 -18.92 -3.50
C SER A 67 -16.94 -19.33 -4.97
N LYS A 68 -16.46 -18.46 -5.88
CA LYS A 68 -16.39 -18.76 -7.31
C LYS A 68 -15.58 -20.03 -7.60
N LEU A 69 -14.45 -20.17 -6.90
CA LEU A 69 -13.59 -21.33 -7.05
C LEU A 69 -14.16 -22.56 -6.36
N GLU A 70 -14.75 -22.37 -5.18
CA GLU A 70 -15.43 -23.46 -4.45
C GLU A 70 -16.56 -24.07 -5.30
N PHE A 71 -17.42 -23.24 -5.89
CA PHE A 71 -18.52 -23.72 -6.73
C PHE A 71 -18.01 -24.45 -7.99
N ALA A 72 -16.93 -23.94 -8.61
CA ALA A 72 -16.30 -24.60 -9.75
C ALA A 72 -15.68 -25.95 -9.35
N ALA A 73 -14.99 -26.01 -8.21
CA ALA A 73 -14.40 -27.22 -7.67
C ALA A 73 -15.48 -28.28 -7.37
N ALA A 74 -16.56 -27.91 -6.67
CA ALA A 74 -17.68 -28.79 -6.38
C ALA A 74 -18.37 -29.31 -7.65
N TYR A 75 -18.63 -28.44 -8.64
CA TYR A 75 -19.19 -28.85 -9.93
C TYR A 75 -18.28 -29.85 -10.66
N LYS A 76 -16.95 -29.66 -10.60
CA LYS A 76 -15.99 -30.55 -11.23
C LYS A 76 -15.90 -31.91 -10.53
N ARG A 77 -16.05 -31.96 -9.20
CA ARG A 77 -16.16 -33.23 -8.47
C ARG A 77 -17.39 -34.04 -8.92
N LEU A 78 -18.52 -33.38 -9.17
CA LEU A 78 -19.72 -34.02 -9.72
C LEU A 78 -19.57 -34.50 -11.18
N ARG A 79 -18.50 -34.08 -11.87
CA ARG A 79 -18.15 -34.50 -13.22
C ARG A 79 -17.00 -35.50 -13.23
N ASP A 80 -16.78 -36.18 -12.09
CA ASP A 80 -15.74 -37.19 -11.88
C ASP A 80 -14.29 -36.69 -12.09
N ALA A 81 -14.07 -35.37 -12.06
CA ALA A 81 -12.73 -34.82 -12.16
C ALA A 81 -11.97 -34.96 -10.84
N ASN A 82 -10.69 -35.31 -10.90
CA ASN A 82 -9.76 -35.23 -9.79
C ASN A 82 -9.46 -33.74 -9.48
N VAL A 83 -10.10 -33.24 -8.43
CA VAL A 83 -10.11 -31.82 -8.06
C VAL A 83 -9.07 -31.55 -6.98
N LEU A 84 -8.04 -30.77 -7.33
CA LEU A 84 -7.10 -30.20 -6.39
C LEU A 84 -7.47 -28.74 -6.12
N PHE A 85 -7.81 -28.43 -4.87
CA PHE A 85 -7.97 -27.06 -4.38
C PHE A 85 -7.14 -26.90 -3.10
N PRO A 86 -5.91 -26.35 -3.19
CA PRO A 86 -5.09 -26.01 -2.04
C PRO A 86 -5.32 -24.56 -1.62
N PHE A 87 -4.89 -24.21 -0.41
CA PHE A 87 -4.99 -22.84 0.11
C PHE A 87 -3.72 -22.47 0.87
N GLY A 88 -3.09 -21.36 0.48
CA GLY A 88 -1.93 -20.79 1.17
C GLY A 88 -2.28 -19.54 1.97
N PHE A 89 -1.33 -19.06 2.77
CA PHE A 89 -1.50 -17.89 3.63
C PHE A 89 -0.35 -16.89 3.40
N HIS A 90 -0.66 -15.69 2.89
CA HIS A 90 0.36 -14.70 2.54
C HIS A 90 0.85 -13.97 3.78
N CYS A 91 2.10 -14.20 4.14
CA CYS A 91 2.76 -13.51 5.25
C CYS A 91 3.93 -12.62 4.80
N THR A 92 4.33 -12.72 3.53
CA THR A 92 5.37 -11.88 2.94
C THR A 92 4.80 -10.50 2.63
N GLY A 93 5.56 -9.43 2.88
CA GLY A 93 5.17 -8.07 2.54
C GLY A 93 5.08 -7.14 3.76
N MET A 94 4.89 -5.84 3.49
CA MET A 94 4.86 -4.81 4.51
C MET A 94 3.60 -4.71 5.37
N PRO A 95 2.39 -5.13 4.95
CA PRO A 95 1.18 -4.90 5.75
C PRO A 95 1.26 -5.41 7.20
N ILE A 96 1.83 -6.60 7.41
CA ILE A 96 2.01 -7.17 8.76
C ILE A 96 3.01 -6.32 9.57
N LYS A 97 4.18 -6.01 8.98
CA LYS A 97 5.21 -5.20 9.63
C LYS A 97 4.71 -3.79 9.96
N ALA A 98 4.00 -3.16 9.03
CA ALA A 98 3.42 -1.83 9.21
C ALA A 98 2.37 -1.80 10.34
N SER A 99 1.52 -2.83 10.44
CA SER A 99 0.57 -2.97 11.54
C SER A 99 1.27 -3.22 12.89
N ALA A 100 2.31 -4.06 12.91
CA ALA A 100 3.12 -4.29 14.11
C ALA A 100 3.84 -3.00 14.57
N ASP A 101 4.47 -2.27 13.65
CA ASP A 101 5.16 -1.01 13.94
C ASP A 101 4.18 0.09 14.36
N LYS A 102 2.94 0.08 13.85
CA LYS A 102 1.87 0.98 14.33
C LYS A 102 1.51 0.66 15.78
N LEU A 103 1.42 -0.60 16.18
CA LEU A 103 1.21 -0.99 17.57
C LEU A 103 2.37 -0.55 18.47
N VAL A 104 3.62 -0.73 18.04
CA VAL A 104 4.80 -0.27 18.78
C VAL A 104 4.71 1.24 19.05
N ARG A 105 4.44 2.04 18.01
CA ARG A 105 4.30 3.51 18.16
C ARG A 105 3.14 3.92 19.07
N GLU A 106 2.00 3.22 18.99
CA GLU A 106 0.86 3.49 19.86
C GLU A 106 1.19 3.17 21.33
N ILE A 107 1.89 2.07 21.60
CA ILE A 107 2.32 1.67 22.93
C ILE A 107 3.35 2.64 23.50
N GLU A 108 4.35 3.03 22.71
CA GLU A 108 5.38 4.00 23.11
C GLU A 108 4.77 5.37 23.44
N ARG A 109 3.73 5.79 22.70
CA ARG A 109 3.12 7.11 22.85
C ARG A 109 2.03 7.16 23.93
N PHE A 110 1.25 6.10 24.10
CA PHE A 110 0.03 6.10 24.91
C PHE A 110 0.04 5.09 26.07
N GLY A 111 1.07 4.25 26.19
CA GLY A 111 1.21 3.23 27.23
C GLY A 111 0.75 1.82 26.82
N ASN A 112 0.85 0.87 27.76
CA ASN A 112 0.44 -0.53 27.56
C ASN A 112 -0.39 -1.03 28.76
N PRO A 113 -1.73 -1.04 28.68
CA PRO A 113 -2.57 -0.70 27.52
C PRO A 113 -2.59 0.81 27.21
N PRO A 114 -2.76 1.20 25.94
CA PRO A 114 -2.74 2.59 25.52
C PRO A 114 -4.01 3.33 25.96
N VAL A 115 -3.83 4.56 26.43
CA VAL A 115 -4.92 5.50 26.72
C VAL A 115 -4.96 6.56 25.63
N PHE A 116 -5.92 6.44 24.71
CA PHE A 116 -6.05 7.36 23.58
C PHE A 116 -6.75 8.67 23.96
N PRO A 117 -6.36 9.81 23.35
CA PRO A 117 -7.06 11.08 23.53
C PRO A 117 -8.50 10.97 23.02
N SER A 118 -9.42 11.65 23.70
CA SER A 118 -10.85 11.61 23.40
C SER A 118 -11.12 12.18 21.98
N LYS A 119 -12.25 11.81 21.37
CA LYS A 119 -12.59 12.32 20.02
C LYS A 119 -12.65 13.85 19.96
N ASP A 120 -12.94 14.51 21.08
CA ASP A 120 -12.96 15.97 21.18
C ASP A 120 -11.54 16.57 21.15
N ASP A 121 -10.55 15.89 21.74
CA ASP A 121 -9.13 16.30 21.71
C ASP A 121 -8.48 16.13 20.33
N GLN A 122 -9.00 15.20 19.52
CA GLN A 122 -8.51 14.94 18.15
C GLN A 122 -8.98 15.99 17.13
N ILE A 123 -10.11 16.66 17.39
CA ILE A 123 -10.64 17.73 16.54
C ILE A 123 -9.79 18.99 16.66
N ILE A 124 -9.22 19.26 17.84
CA ILE A 124 -8.40 20.44 18.12
C ILE A 124 -7.03 20.38 17.40
N ASN A 125 -6.55 19.19 17.05
CA ASN A 125 -5.22 18.98 16.47
C ASN A 125 -5.19 18.68 14.96
N LYS A 126 -6.33 18.74 14.25
CA LYS A 126 -6.35 18.59 12.78
C LYS A 126 -6.18 19.96 12.11
N VAL A 127 -5.02 20.18 11.50
CA VAL A 127 -4.86 21.20 10.46
C VAL A 127 -5.79 20.83 9.29
N PRO A 128 -6.59 21.76 8.74
CA PRO A 128 -7.49 21.44 7.63
C PRO A 128 -6.68 20.99 6.42
N GLU A 129 -6.92 19.78 5.93
CA GLU A 129 -6.50 19.38 4.59
C GLU A 129 -7.33 20.17 3.57
N PRO A 130 -6.73 20.71 2.50
CA PRO A 130 -7.49 21.41 1.47
C PRO A 130 -8.39 20.43 0.71
N GLU A 131 -9.68 20.78 0.62
CA GLU A 131 -10.67 20.06 -0.19
C GLU A 131 -10.23 20.05 -1.66
N VAL A 132 -10.10 18.85 -2.23
CA VAL A 132 -9.84 18.69 -3.67
C VAL A 132 -11.18 18.73 -4.39
N ASP A 133 -11.39 19.80 -5.14
CA ASP A 133 -12.58 20.04 -5.96
C ASP A 133 -12.59 19.10 -7.18
N GLU A 134 -13.36 18.00 -7.12
CA GLU A 134 -13.58 17.09 -8.26
C GLU A 134 -14.69 17.63 -9.18
N SER A 135 -14.40 18.68 -9.95
CA SER A 135 -15.26 19.15 -11.04
C SER A 135 -14.68 18.81 -12.43
N GLY A 136 -14.72 17.53 -12.80
CA GLY A 136 -14.34 17.03 -14.14
C GLY A 136 -15.45 16.21 -14.80
N LYS A 137 -16.06 16.77 -15.86
CA LYS A 137 -17.15 16.16 -16.65
C LYS A 137 -16.78 14.79 -17.22
N THR A 138 -17.71 13.84 -17.16
CA THR A 138 -17.57 12.41 -17.51
C THR A 138 -17.98 12.09 -18.95
N GLU A 139 -17.17 11.27 -19.65
CA GLU A 139 -17.55 10.55 -20.87
C GLU A 139 -18.05 9.11 -20.56
N PRO A 140 -19.00 8.54 -21.33
CA PRO A 140 -19.89 7.48 -20.83
C PRO A 140 -19.41 6.02 -21.01
N HIS A 141 -18.18 5.74 -21.44
CA HIS A 141 -17.80 4.37 -21.87
C HIS A 141 -16.56 3.74 -21.20
N LYS A 142 -16.16 4.16 -20.00
CA LYS A 142 -15.14 3.46 -19.22
C LYS A 142 -15.72 2.82 -17.95
N PHE A 143 -15.83 1.49 -17.96
CA PHE A 143 -16.16 0.69 -16.79
C PHE A 143 -14.99 0.77 -15.78
N LYS A 144 -15.13 1.56 -14.70
CA LYS A 144 -14.16 1.59 -13.59
C LYS A 144 -14.53 0.52 -12.56
N SER A 145 -13.62 -0.41 -12.30
CA SER A 145 -13.64 -1.18 -11.06
C SER A 145 -13.55 -0.20 -9.88
N LYS A 146 -14.58 -0.14 -9.02
CA LYS A 146 -14.54 0.68 -7.80
C LYS A 146 -13.35 0.26 -6.94
N LYS A 147 -12.38 1.18 -6.75
CA LYS A 147 -11.24 1.02 -5.83
C LYS A 147 -11.77 0.87 -4.41
N SER A 148 -11.86 -0.37 -3.93
CA SER A 148 -12.54 -0.72 -2.66
C SER A 148 -11.72 -0.41 -1.40
N LYS A 149 -10.45 0.01 -1.51
CA LYS A 149 -9.61 0.33 -0.35
C LYS A 149 -9.85 1.72 0.23
N SER A 150 -10.13 2.73 -0.61
CA SER A 150 -10.26 4.13 -0.16
C SER A 150 -11.64 4.45 0.41
N ALA A 151 -12.69 3.80 -0.08
CA ALA A 151 -14.08 4.10 0.29
C ALA A 151 -14.47 3.60 1.70
N ALA A 152 -13.65 2.79 2.35
CA ALA A 152 -13.94 2.25 3.68
C ALA A 152 -13.53 3.17 4.86
N LYS A 153 -12.99 4.37 4.59
CA LYS A 153 -12.43 5.29 5.60
C LYS A 153 -13.28 6.54 5.87
N SER A 154 -14.61 6.46 5.78
CA SER A 154 -15.50 7.56 6.18
C SER A 154 -15.83 7.59 7.69
N GLY A 155 -15.31 6.63 8.47
CA GLY A 155 -15.25 6.72 9.93
C GLY A 155 -13.85 7.12 10.38
N GLY A 156 -13.73 8.01 11.38
CA GLY A 156 -12.44 8.50 11.90
C GLY A 156 -11.42 7.37 12.11
N GLU A 157 -10.14 7.67 11.84
CA GLU A 157 -9.07 6.68 11.86
C GLU A 157 -9.00 5.96 13.21
N LYS A 158 -9.42 4.68 13.25
CA LYS A 158 -9.27 3.83 14.42
C LYS A 158 -7.79 3.54 14.67
N TYR A 159 -7.41 3.52 15.93
CA TYR A 159 -6.07 3.07 16.34
C TYR A 159 -5.93 1.56 16.09
N GLN A 160 -4.70 1.10 15.84
CA GLN A 160 -4.45 -0.31 15.58
C GLN A 160 -4.80 -1.15 16.81
N TRP A 161 -4.52 -0.67 18.03
CA TRP A 161 -4.91 -1.35 19.26
C TRP A 161 -6.42 -1.58 19.36
N GLU A 162 -7.24 -0.59 18.97
CA GLU A 162 -8.71 -0.72 18.97
C GLU A 162 -9.19 -1.77 17.98
N ILE A 163 -8.57 -1.84 16.79
CA ILE A 163 -8.88 -2.88 15.79
C ILE A 163 -8.55 -4.27 16.34
N MET A 164 -7.42 -4.41 17.04
CA MET A 164 -7.03 -5.69 17.65
C MET A 164 -7.98 -6.11 18.77
N LYS A 165 -8.54 -5.15 19.53
CA LYS A 165 -9.61 -5.41 20.51
C LYS A 165 -10.90 -5.91 19.85
N GLU A 166 -11.25 -5.41 18.66
CA GLU A 166 -12.42 -5.88 17.91
C GLU A 166 -12.30 -7.34 17.47
N TYR A 167 -11.08 -7.90 17.38
CA TYR A 167 -10.86 -9.33 17.19
C TYR A 167 -11.07 -10.17 18.46
N GLY A 168 -11.40 -9.55 19.60
CA GLY A 168 -11.64 -10.23 20.86
C GLY A 168 -10.37 -10.58 21.63
N LEU A 169 -9.23 -9.97 21.29
CA LEU A 169 -7.95 -10.19 21.96
C LEU A 169 -7.87 -9.42 23.28
N SER A 170 -7.26 -10.03 24.29
CA SER A 170 -6.97 -9.37 25.57
C SER A 170 -5.80 -8.39 25.43
N ASP A 171 -5.73 -7.36 26.30
CA ASP A 171 -4.64 -6.36 26.27
C ASP A 171 -3.24 -7.02 26.35
N ALA A 172 -3.10 -8.09 27.14
CA ALA A 172 -1.86 -8.84 27.27
C ALA A 172 -1.47 -9.62 26.00
N GLU A 173 -2.46 -10.04 25.20
CA GLU A 173 -2.21 -10.69 23.91
C GLU A 173 -1.87 -9.66 22.84
N ILE A 174 -2.60 -8.54 22.77
CA ILE A 174 -2.36 -7.46 21.80
C ILE A 174 -0.92 -6.96 21.88
N SER A 175 -0.37 -6.83 23.10
CA SER A 175 1.02 -6.40 23.30
C SER A 175 2.06 -7.30 22.60
N LYS A 176 1.77 -8.60 22.40
CA LYS A 176 2.67 -9.53 21.70
C LYS A 176 2.74 -9.28 20.19
N PHE A 177 1.74 -8.62 19.61
CA PHE A 177 1.69 -8.29 18.18
C PHE A 177 2.62 -7.13 17.78
N GLN A 178 3.39 -6.58 18.71
CA GLN A 178 4.56 -5.75 18.39
C GLN A 178 5.61 -6.53 17.61
N ASP A 179 5.71 -7.85 17.83
CA ASP A 179 6.52 -8.76 17.03
C ASP A 179 5.71 -9.24 15.80
N PRO A 180 6.14 -8.91 14.57
CA PRO A 180 5.51 -9.41 13.34
C PRO A 180 5.40 -10.94 13.30
N SER A 181 6.34 -11.67 13.90
CA SER A 181 6.36 -13.13 13.92
C SER A 181 5.14 -13.70 14.65
N HIS A 182 4.59 -12.97 15.63
CA HIS A 182 3.38 -13.39 16.33
C HIS A 182 2.16 -13.44 15.41
N TRP A 183 2.07 -12.53 14.44
CA TRP A 183 0.98 -12.49 13.45
C TRP A 183 0.96 -13.76 12.59
N LEU A 184 2.15 -14.23 12.20
CA LEU A 184 2.34 -15.44 11.37
C LEU A 184 1.90 -16.72 12.10
N MET A 185 1.92 -16.72 13.42
CA MET A 185 1.48 -17.85 14.23
C MET A 185 0.02 -17.75 14.65
N HIS A 186 -0.55 -16.55 14.66
CA HIS A 186 -1.90 -16.30 15.14
C HIS A 186 -2.96 -16.34 14.04
N PHE A 187 -2.80 -15.55 12.98
CA PHE A 187 -3.84 -15.39 11.96
C PHE A 187 -3.98 -16.58 10.99
N PRO A 188 -2.90 -17.25 10.52
CA PRO A 188 -3.06 -18.37 9.59
C PRO A 188 -3.86 -19.57 10.15
N PRO A 189 -3.65 -20.01 11.42
CA PRO A 189 -4.50 -21.04 12.02
C PRO A 189 -5.98 -20.62 12.11
N LEU A 190 -6.26 -19.38 12.53
CA LEU A 190 -7.64 -18.86 12.60
C LEU A 190 -8.29 -18.79 11.22
N ALA A 191 -7.58 -18.28 10.21
CA ALA A 191 -8.07 -18.25 8.83
C ALA A 191 -8.38 -19.66 8.31
N LYS A 192 -7.56 -20.66 8.66
CA LYS A 192 -7.81 -22.06 8.32
C LYS A 192 -9.08 -22.59 9.02
N GLU A 193 -9.28 -22.27 10.28
CA GLU A 193 -10.48 -22.65 11.04
C GLU A 193 -11.74 -22.01 10.46
N ASP A 194 -11.70 -20.71 10.15
CA ASP A 194 -12.79 -19.97 9.52
C ASP A 194 -13.16 -20.56 8.15
N LEU A 195 -12.17 -20.91 7.32
CA LEU A 195 -12.41 -21.51 6.01
C LEU A 195 -12.93 -22.95 6.11
N LYS A 196 -12.51 -23.71 7.13
CA LYS A 196 -13.10 -25.03 7.43
C LYS A 196 -14.54 -24.90 7.89
N ALA A 197 -14.83 -23.94 8.78
CA ALA A 197 -16.19 -23.65 9.24
C ALA A 197 -17.09 -23.13 8.11
N PHE A 198 -16.51 -22.43 7.13
CA PHE A 198 -17.20 -22.04 5.88
C PHE A 198 -17.51 -23.26 4.98
N GLY A 199 -16.84 -24.40 5.17
CA GLY A 199 -17.04 -25.61 4.39
C GLY A 199 -16.21 -25.66 3.10
N LEU A 200 -15.06 -24.99 3.06
CA LEU A 200 -14.19 -24.97 1.88
C LEU A 200 -13.66 -26.39 1.57
N GLY A 201 -13.84 -26.85 0.34
CA GLY A 201 -13.39 -28.16 -0.12
C GLY A 201 -11.88 -28.19 -0.42
N CYS A 202 -11.05 -27.91 0.58
CA CYS A 202 -9.61 -27.72 0.42
C CYS A 202 -8.78 -28.93 0.89
N ASP A 203 -7.70 -29.25 0.16
CA ASP A 203 -6.66 -30.17 0.63
C ASP A 203 -5.69 -29.45 1.57
N TRP A 204 -6.02 -29.46 2.85
CA TRP A 204 -5.31 -28.73 3.90
C TRP A 204 -3.85 -29.17 4.11
N ARG A 205 -3.45 -30.35 3.63
CA ARG A 205 -2.06 -30.84 3.74
C ARG A 205 -1.08 -30.01 2.91
N ARG A 206 -1.60 -29.29 1.92
CA ARG A 206 -0.85 -28.43 0.99
C ARG A 206 -0.87 -26.96 1.40
N SER A 207 -1.29 -26.66 2.63
CA SER A 207 -1.30 -25.28 3.15
C SER A 207 0.06 -24.89 3.68
N PHE A 208 0.44 -23.63 3.49
CA PHE A 208 1.73 -23.10 3.93
C PHE A 208 1.67 -21.58 4.14
N ILE A 209 2.67 -21.04 4.84
CA ILE A 209 2.97 -19.60 4.93
C ILE A 209 4.16 -19.26 4.02
N THR A 210 4.28 -17.98 3.65
CA THR A 210 5.16 -17.54 2.55
C THR A 210 6.49 -16.90 2.97
N THR A 211 6.73 -16.68 4.26
CA THR A 211 8.00 -16.12 4.76
C THR A 211 9.07 -17.19 4.96
N ASP A 212 10.26 -16.76 5.35
CA ASP A 212 11.40 -17.62 5.73
C ASP A 212 11.14 -18.50 6.97
N MET A 213 10.11 -18.20 7.75
CA MET A 213 9.55 -19.10 8.76
C MET A 213 9.13 -20.46 8.18
N ASN A 214 8.82 -20.52 6.87
CA ASN A 214 8.64 -21.78 6.16
C ASN A 214 9.87 -22.08 5.29
N PRO A 215 10.78 -22.97 5.73
CA PRO A 215 12.02 -23.25 5.01
C PRO A 215 11.79 -23.84 3.63
N TYR A 216 10.71 -24.60 3.42
CA TYR A 216 10.41 -25.22 2.12
C TYR A 216 10.02 -24.17 1.08
N TYR A 217 9.18 -23.21 1.47
CA TYR A 217 8.75 -22.14 0.58
C TYR A 217 9.87 -21.14 0.32
N ASP A 218 10.69 -20.82 1.33
CA ASP A 218 11.90 -20.01 1.14
C ASP A 218 12.86 -20.65 0.13
N LEU A 219 13.14 -21.95 0.24
CA LEU A 219 13.97 -22.66 -0.74
C LEU A 219 13.37 -22.63 -2.15
N PHE A 220 12.05 -22.77 -2.27
CA PHE A 220 11.34 -22.64 -3.55
C PHE A 220 11.49 -21.25 -4.16
N VAL A 221 11.31 -20.18 -3.38
CA VAL A 221 11.48 -18.80 -3.84
C VAL A 221 12.94 -18.52 -4.20
N ARG A 222 13.91 -18.99 -3.41
CA ARG A 222 15.35 -18.87 -3.74
C ARG A 222 15.69 -19.53 -5.06
N TRP A 223 15.15 -20.72 -5.32
CA TRP A 223 15.30 -21.38 -6.63
C TRP A 223 14.70 -20.55 -7.75
N GLN A 224 13.48 -20.01 -7.59
CA GLN A 224 12.82 -19.17 -8.58
C GLN A 224 13.64 -17.91 -8.90
N ILE A 225 14.11 -17.19 -7.87
CA ILE A 225 14.91 -15.97 -8.03
C ILE A 225 16.26 -16.27 -8.72
N ARG A 226 16.92 -17.39 -8.38
CA ARG A 226 18.14 -17.82 -9.07
C ARG A 226 17.89 -18.09 -10.56
N LYS A 227 16.79 -18.78 -10.90
CA LYS A 227 16.40 -19.02 -12.29
C LYS A 227 16.10 -17.73 -13.06
N LEU A 228 15.36 -16.80 -12.44
CA LEU A 228 15.10 -15.50 -13.04
C LEU A 228 16.39 -14.70 -13.28
N LYS A 229 17.37 -14.79 -12.38
CA LYS A 229 18.69 -14.19 -12.56
C LYS A 229 19.47 -14.84 -13.70
N GLU A 230 19.50 -16.18 -13.77
CA GLU A 230 20.14 -16.95 -14.86
C GLU A 230 19.53 -16.58 -16.23
N MET A 231 18.23 -16.32 -16.28
CA MET A 231 17.51 -15.87 -17.48
C MET A 231 17.66 -14.38 -17.82
N GLY A 232 18.47 -13.64 -17.06
CA GLY A 232 18.67 -12.20 -17.24
C GLY A 232 17.43 -11.33 -16.93
N LYS A 233 16.47 -11.85 -16.16
CA LYS A 233 15.25 -11.12 -15.75
C LYS A 233 15.44 -10.29 -14.48
N ILE A 234 16.56 -10.47 -13.77
CA ILE A 234 16.92 -9.68 -12.59
C ILE A 234 18.14 -8.85 -12.94
N VAL A 235 17.98 -7.53 -12.88
CA VAL A 235 19.02 -6.54 -13.12
C VAL A 235 19.23 -5.69 -11.87
N LYS A 236 20.48 -5.26 -11.64
CA LYS A 236 20.80 -4.25 -10.63
C LYS A 236 21.06 -2.94 -11.35
N ASP A 237 20.23 -1.95 -11.08
CA ASP A 237 20.28 -0.66 -11.75
C ASP A 237 19.71 0.43 -10.84
N LEU A 238 20.12 1.69 -11.05
CA LEU A 238 19.53 2.83 -10.37
C LEU A 238 18.24 3.22 -11.10
N ARG A 239 17.09 3.07 -10.42
CA ARG A 239 15.78 3.31 -11.01
C ARG A 239 14.94 4.21 -10.12
N TYR A 240 14.12 5.04 -10.77
CA TYR A 240 13.08 5.80 -10.09
C TYR A 240 11.93 4.86 -9.72
N ALA A 241 11.54 4.94 -8.46
CA ALA A 241 10.38 4.25 -7.93
C ALA A 241 9.68 5.21 -6.96
N ILE A 242 8.39 4.96 -6.71
CA ILE A 242 7.74 5.57 -5.57
C ILE A 242 8.46 5.08 -4.31
N TYR A 243 8.85 6.01 -3.43
CA TYR A 243 9.71 5.74 -2.28
C TYR A 243 9.06 6.29 -1.02
N SER A 244 9.12 5.53 0.08
CA SER A 244 8.67 5.98 1.39
C SER A 244 9.88 6.40 2.22
N PRO A 245 10.03 7.71 2.55
CA PRO A 245 11.04 8.19 3.49
C PRO A 245 10.98 7.52 4.86
N LEU A 246 9.77 7.15 5.31
CA LEU A 246 9.54 6.52 6.60
C LEU A 246 10.01 5.07 6.62
N ASP A 247 9.69 4.32 5.56
CA ASP A 247 10.04 2.89 5.46
C ASP A 247 11.43 2.65 4.86
N VAL A 248 12.07 3.71 4.35
CA VAL A 248 13.42 3.70 3.75
C VAL A 248 13.54 2.66 2.62
N GLN A 249 12.50 2.53 1.80
CA GLN A 249 12.45 1.59 0.67
C GLN A 249 11.44 2.01 -0.41
N PRO A 250 11.50 1.40 -1.61
CA PRO A 250 10.44 1.54 -2.60
C PRO A 250 9.08 1.10 -2.07
N CYS A 251 8.06 1.93 -2.25
CA CYS A 251 6.68 1.67 -1.83
C CYS A 251 5.87 1.08 -3.00
N ALA A 252 5.75 -0.25 -3.01
CA ALA A 252 5.00 -0.97 -4.04
C ALA A 252 3.50 -0.82 -3.84
N ASP A 253 2.69 -1.18 -4.85
CA ASP A 253 1.24 -0.97 -4.84
C ASP A 253 0.52 -1.61 -3.64
N HIS A 254 1.02 -2.76 -3.15
CA HIS A 254 0.44 -3.44 -2.00
C HIS A 254 0.85 -2.85 -0.64
N ASP A 255 1.86 -1.99 -0.61
CA ASP A 255 2.32 -1.29 0.59
C ASP A 255 1.61 0.06 0.77
N ARG A 256 0.85 0.50 -0.22
CA ARG A 256 0.20 1.82 -0.26
C ARG A 256 -1.15 1.84 0.45
N ALA A 257 -1.37 2.88 1.25
CA ALA A 257 -2.69 3.20 1.79
C ALA A 257 -3.61 3.90 0.76
N SER A 258 -3.03 4.67 -0.17
CA SER A 258 -3.72 5.40 -1.25
C SER A 258 -2.87 5.42 -2.52
N GLY A 259 -3.49 5.67 -3.68
CA GLY A 259 -2.73 5.79 -4.93
C GLY A 259 -2.21 4.47 -5.52
N GLU A 260 -2.95 3.37 -5.34
CA GLU A 260 -2.65 2.10 -6.02
C GLU A 260 -2.68 2.30 -7.56
N GLY A 261 -1.59 1.88 -8.23
CA GLY A 261 -1.36 2.03 -9.66
C GLY A 261 -0.72 3.35 -10.09
N LEU A 262 -0.36 4.24 -9.16
CA LEU A 262 0.42 5.44 -9.48
C LEU A 262 1.87 5.08 -9.79
N LEU A 263 2.40 5.63 -10.88
CA LEU A 263 3.79 5.49 -11.30
C LEU A 263 4.51 6.84 -11.25
N PRO A 264 5.85 6.87 -11.15
CA PRO A 264 6.60 8.11 -11.26
C PRO A 264 6.27 8.84 -12.58
N GLN A 265 5.97 10.13 -12.49
CA GLN A 265 5.73 10.98 -13.66
C GLN A 265 6.96 11.89 -13.90
N GLU A 266 7.45 11.88 -15.14
CA GLU A 266 8.57 12.72 -15.57
C GLU A 266 8.11 14.15 -15.84
N TYR A 267 8.89 15.12 -15.36
CA TYR A 267 8.72 16.54 -15.70
C TYR A 267 10.06 17.10 -16.20
N THR A 268 9.99 18.10 -17.07
CA THR A 268 11.18 18.91 -17.38
C THR A 268 11.25 20.06 -16.38
N LEU A 269 12.36 20.21 -15.67
CA LEU A 269 12.58 21.32 -14.76
C LEU A 269 13.34 22.43 -15.48
N ILE A 270 12.69 23.58 -15.63
CA ILE A 270 13.27 24.77 -16.24
C ILE A 270 13.86 25.64 -15.14
N LYS A 271 15.16 25.92 -15.25
CA LYS A 271 15.88 26.81 -14.35
C LYS A 271 15.88 28.22 -14.92
N MET A 272 15.18 29.15 -14.27
CA MET A 272 15.21 30.58 -14.63
C MET A 272 16.06 31.33 -13.62
N GLU A 273 17.20 31.88 -14.05
CA GLU A 273 18.11 32.59 -13.17
C GLU A 273 17.47 33.88 -12.64
N VAL A 274 17.55 34.14 -11.34
CA VAL A 274 17.09 35.37 -10.72
C VAL A 274 18.16 36.43 -10.88
N VAL A 275 17.84 37.49 -11.62
CA VAL A 275 18.78 38.55 -11.98
C VAL A 275 18.87 39.57 -10.85
N SER A 276 20.09 39.98 -10.49
CA SER A 276 20.34 41.06 -9.54
C SER A 276 19.71 42.40 -9.99
N PRO A 277 19.31 43.29 -9.06
CA PRO A 277 19.49 43.21 -7.61
C PRO A 277 18.43 42.35 -6.90
N PHE A 278 18.86 41.60 -5.89
CA PHE A 278 17.95 40.82 -5.05
C PHE A 278 17.12 41.73 -4.12
N PRO A 279 15.84 41.41 -3.88
CA PRO A 279 15.03 42.07 -2.86
C PRO A 279 15.63 41.91 -1.45
N ALA A 280 15.24 42.80 -0.52
CA ALA A 280 15.78 42.83 0.84
C ALA A 280 15.74 41.48 1.58
N LYS A 281 14.68 40.68 1.36
CA LYS A 281 14.53 39.35 1.95
C LYS A 281 15.52 38.31 1.40
N MET A 282 15.98 38.48 0.16
CA MET A 282 16.91 37.56 -0.52
C MET A 282 18.39 37.95 -0.36
N ARG A 283 18.72 38.97 0.46
CA ARG A 283 20.12 39.39 0.69
C ARG A 283 21.02 38.26 1.18
N ALA A 284 20.47 37.29 1.93
CA ALA A 284 21.21 36.11 2.39
C ALA A 284 21.73 35.21 1.24
N LEU A 285 21.21 35.42 0.02
CA LEU A 285 21.59 34.70 -1.19
C LEU A 285 22.55 35.52 -2.08
N GLU A 286 22.96 36.72 -1.66
CA GLU A 286 23.95 37.51 -2.41
C GLU A 286 25.27 36.73 -2.58
N GLY A 287 25.82 36.79 -3.79
CA GLY A 287 27.02 36.03 -4.17
C GLY A 287 26.77 34.58 -4.58
N LYS A 288 25.51 34.13 -4.61
CA LYS A 288 25.12 32.80 -5.13
C LYS A 288 24.33 32.93 -6.43
N ASN A 289 24.40 31.89 -7.28
CA ASN A 289 23.51 31.74 -8.42
C ASN A 289 22.15 31.23 -7.94
N VAL A 290 21.12 32.04 -8.12
CA VAL A 290 19.76 31.74 -7.66
C VAL A 290 18.90 31.44 -8.89
N PHE A 291 18.14 30.34 -8.88
CA PHE A 291 17.31 29.96 -10.02
C PHE A 291 15.90 29.61 -9.56
N LEU A 292 14.88 30.24 -10.12
CA LEU A 292 13.51 29.80 -9.97
C LEU A 292 13.27 28.54 -10.81
N ALA A 293 13.00 27.40 -10.15
CA ALA A 293 12.74 26.14 -10.84
C ALA A 293 11.25 25.94 -11.13
N SER A 294 10.90 25.76 -12.40
CA SER A 294 9.51 25.52 -12.86
C SER A 294 9.38 24.19 -13.59
N ALA A 295 8.41 23.37 -13.20
CA ALA A 295 8.16 22.07 -13.83
C ALA A 295 7.20 22.21 -15.02
N THR A 296 7.51 21.56 -16.15
CA THR A 296 6.65 21.51 -17.34
C THR A 296 6.63 20.12 -17.96
N LEU A 297 5.50 19.75 -18.58
CA LEU A 297 5.36 18.56 -19.44
C LEU A 297 5.57 18.89 -20.92
N ARG A 298 5.68 20.17 -21.25
CA ARG A 298 5.73 20.69 -22.61
C ARG A 298 6.99 21.55 -22.81
N PRO A 299 8.19 20.93 -22.81
CA PRO A 299 9.43 21.69 -22.98
C PRO A 299 9.50 22.43 -24.33
N GLU A 300 8.76 22.00 -25.34
CA GLU A 300 8.71 22.63 -26.65
C GLU A 300 8.08 24.03 -26.63
N THR A 301 7.30 24.38 -25.60
CA THR A 301 6.65 25.70 -25.51
C THR A 301 7.53 26.76 -24.88
N MET A 302 8.74 26.41 -24.42
CA MET A 302 9.60 27.34 -23.69
C MET A 302 10.08 28.53 -24.55
N TYR A 303 9.93 28.48 -25.89
CA TYR A 303 10.23 29.61 -26.80
C TYR A 303 9.25 30.76 -26.64
N GLY A 304 8.05 30.49 -26.13
CA GLY A 304 7.00 31.49 -25.91
C GLY A 304 6.88 31.96 -24.46
N GLN A 305 7.92 31.79 -23.64
CA GLN A 305 7.88 32.28 -22.25
C GLN A 305 7.78 33.80 -22.20
N THR A 306 6.70 34.31 -21.62
CA THR A 306 6.48 35.75 -21.40
C THR A 306 6.69 36.15 -19.94
N ASN A 307 6.37 35.26 -19.01
CA ASN A 307 6.49 35.45 -17.57
C ASN A 307 6.59 34.10 -16.83
N ALA A 308 6.84 34.15 -15.52
CA ALA A 308 6.76 33.01 -14.61
C ALA A 308 5.57 33.20 -13.64
N TRP A 309 4.90 32.11 -13.29
CA TRP A 309 3.74 32.12 -12.41
C TRP A 309 4.12 31.60 -11.02
N VAL A 310 3.75 32.36 -9.99
CA VAL A 310 3.91 32.00 -8.58
C VAL A 310 2.58 32.21 -7.88
N LEU A 311 2.25 31.36 -6.90
CA LEU A 311 1.06 31.52 -6.08
C LEU A 311 1.39 32.50 -4.95
N PRO A 312 0.74 33.68 -4.83
CA PRO A 312 1.15 34.72 -3.88
C PRO A 312 1.19 34.25 -2.41
N GLU A 313 0.21 33.44 -2.01
CA GLU A 313 0.07 32.88 -0.66
C GLU A 313 0.85 31.57 -0.47
N GLY A 314 1.49 31.08 -1.54
CA GLY A 314 2.28 29.85 -1.51
C GLY A 314 3.51 29.98 -0.61
N LYS A 315 3.86 28.90 0.09
CA LYS A 315 5.10 28.80 0.86
C LYS A 315 6.22 28.27 -0.04
N TYR A 316 7.28 29.05 -0.18
CA TYR A 316 8.46 28.75 -0.98
C TYR A 316 9.71 28.74 -0.09
N GLY A 317 10.81 28.18 -0.59
CA GLY A 317 12.10 28.34 0.05
C GLY A 317 13.24 28.32 -0.95
N ALA A 318 14.34 28.96 -0.58
CA ALA A 318 15.61 28.80 -1.26
C ALA A 318 16.32 27.59 -0.64
N TYR A 319 16.55 26.54 -1.44
CA TYR A 319 17.18 25.32 -0.97
C TYR A 319 18.55 25.15 -1.63
N GLU A 320 19.53 24.69 -0.86
CA GLU A 320 20.83 24.27 -1.40
C GLU A 320 20.67 22.91 -2.12
N ILE A 321 20.14 23.02 -3.32
CA ILE A 321 20.19 22.01 -4.37
C ILE A 321 21.46 22.31 -5.17
N ASN A 322 21.81 21.54 -6.20
CA ASN A 322 22.77 21.98 -7.22
C ASN A 322 22.23 23.22 -8.01
N GLU A 323 21.97 24.33 -7.28
CA GLU A 323 21.55 25.69 -7.62
C GLU A 323 20.08 25.88 -8.08
N THR A 324 19.06 25.86 -7.18
CA THR A 324 17.66 26.30 -7.47
C THR A 324 16.78 26.59 -6.24
N ASP A 325 15.88 27.58 -6.32
CA ASP A 325 14.73 27.85 -5.44
C ASP A 325 13.52 27.00 -5.83
N VAL A 326 12.89 26.36 -4.84
CA VAL A 326 11.76 25.44 -5.01
C VAL A 326 10.87 25.42 -3.75
N THR A 327 9.69 24.82 -3.81
CA THR A 327 8.90 24.57 -2.58
C THR A 327 9.56 23.48 -1.72
N GLU A 328 9.24 23.42 -0.42
CA GLU A 328 9.78 22.40 0.51
C GLU A 328 9.59 20.96 0.00
N ARG A 329 8.37 20.67 -0.48
CA ARG A 329 8.04 19.36 -1.03
C ARG A 329 8.79 19.05 -2.33
N ALA A 330 9.01 20.04 -3.18
CA ALA A 330 9.85 19.87 -4.36
C ALA A 330 11.32 19.65 -3.97
N ALA A 331 11.84 20.38 -2.98
CA ALA A 331 13.19 20.19 -2.45
C ALA A 331 13.40 18.77 -1.89
N LEU A 332 12.41 18.26 -1.14
CA LEU A 332 12.44 16.89 -0.63
C LEU A 332 12.52 15.86 -1.76
N ASN A 333 11.66 15.98 -2.78
CA ASN A 333 11.68 15.08 -3.94
C ASN A 333 13.02 15.11 -4.68
N LEU A 334 13.59 16.29 -4.88
CA LEU A 334 14.90 16.45 -5.53
C LEU A 334 16.03 15.87 -4.66
N ALA A 335 15.93 15.98 -3.33
CA ALA A 335 16.89 15.39 -2.41
C ALA A 335 16.93 13.85 -2.48
N TYR A 336 15.77 13.20 -2.63
CA TYR A 336 15.68 11.74 -2.86
C TYR A 336 16.13 11.31 -4.27
N GLN A 337 16.29 12.26 -5.20
CA GLN A 337 16.89 12.05 -6.52
C GLN A 337 18.40 12.33 -6.54
N ASN A 338 19.03 12.53 -5.37
CA ASN A 338 20.43 12.90 -5.23
C ASN A 338 20.80 14.25 -5.88
N LEU A 339 19.86 15.20 -5.93
CA LEU A 339 20.09 16.55 -6.46
C LEU A 339 20.37 17.58 -5.36
N SER A 340 20.25 17.20 -4.09
CA SER A 340 20.65 18.02 -2.93
C SER A 340 22.11 17.78 -2.55
N ARG A 341 22.71 18.76 -1.87
CA ARG A 341 24.09 18.65 -1.33
C ARG A 341 24.26 17.46 -0.39
N VAL A 342 23.28 17.25 0.49
CA VAL A 342 23.20 16.07 1.36
C VAL A 342 22.07 15.18 0.83
N PRO A 343 22.33 13.95 0.36
CA PRO A 343 21.30 13.06 -0.13
C PRO A 343 20.15 12.90 0.86
N GLN A 344 18.91 12.86 0.36
CA GLN A 344 17.69 12.65 1.14
C GLN A 344 17.35 13.76 2.17
N LYS A 345 18.17 14.81 2.28
CA LYS A 345 17.96 15.92 3.20
C LYS A 345 18.02 17.27 2.47
N PRO A 346 16.88 17.96 2.27
CA PRO A 346 16.90 19.31 1.74
C PRO A 346 17.53 20.26 2.76
N THR A 347 18.37 21.19 2.28
CA THR A 347 19.02 22.20 3.13
C THR A 347 18.37 23.55 2.81
N CYS A 348 17.46 24.00 3.67
CA CYS A 348 16.79 25.29 3.50
C CYS A 348 17.74 26.43 3.91
N LEU A 349 17.91 27.42 3.03
CA LEU A 349 18.71 28.62 3.27
C LEU A 349 17.83 29.81 3.66
N LEU A 350 16.61 29.89 3.10
CA LEU A 350 15.69 31.00 3.29
C LEU A 350 14.25 30.55 3.04
N GLU A 351 13.33 30.91 3.92
CA GLU A 351 11.89 30.74 3.69
C GLU A 351 11.29 32.01 3.07
N LEU A 352 10.37 31.81 2.12
CA LEU A 352 9.76 32.87 1.33
C LEU A 352 8.26 32.63 1.17
N ILE A 353 7.49 33.69 0.98
CA ILE A 353 6.11 33.59 0.46
C ILE A 353 6.09 33.97 -1.00
N GLY A 354 5.09 33.50 -1.76
CA GLY A 354 5.00 33.80 -3.19
C GLY A 354 4.98 35.29 -3.50
N GLN A 355 4.38 36.11 -2.62
CA GLN A 355 4.42 37.57 -2.70
C GLN A 355 5.86 38.13 -2.77
N ASP A 356 6.82 37.49 -2.11
CA ASP A 356 8.22 37.91 -2.11
C ASP A 356 8.92 37.62 -3.45
N LEU A 357 8.34 36.74 -4.28
CA LEU A 357 8.85 36.36 -5.60
C LEU A 357 8.27 37.23 -6.72
N ILE A 358 7.16 37.94 -6.47
CA ILE A 358 6.48 38.76 -7.48
C ILE A 358 7.33 39.99 -7.81
N GLY A 359 7.55 40.22 -9.10
CA GLY A 359 8.35 41.35 -9.60
C GLY A 359 9.85 41.06 -9.71
N LEU A 360 10.29 39.84 -9.39
CA LEU A 360 11.66 39.39 -9.67
C LEU A 360 11.94 39.39 -11.18
N ARG A 361 13.12 39.87 -11.55
CA ARG A 361 13.62 39.76 -12.92
C ARG A 361 14.24 38.39 -13.10
N LEU A 362 13.77 37.66 -14.10
CA LEU A 362 14.24 36.33 -14.41
C LEU A 362 14.93 36.31 -15.77
N HIS A 363 16.05 35.60 -15.86
CA HIS A 363 16.72 35.27 -17.10
C HIS A 363 16.48 33.80 -17.41
N SER A 364 15.78 33.53 -18.51
CA SER A 364 15.51 32.17 -18.95
C SER A 364 16.65 31.67 -19.83
N ILE A 365 17.37 30.66 -19.36
CA ILE A 365 18.43 29.98 -20.11
C ILE A 365 17.87 28.64 -20.60
N TYR A 366 17.99 28.38 -21.88
CA TYR A 366 17.84 27.04 -22.43
C TYR A 366 18.94 26.11 -21.90
N LEU A 367 18.79 25.58 -20.69
CA LEU A 367 19.60 24.47 -20.17
C LEU A 367 18.70 23.46 -19.46
N PHE A 368 18.60 22.26 -20.03
CA PHE A 368 17.70 21.19 -19.59
C PHE A 368 18.27 20.42 -18.40
N MET A 369 17.51 20.32 -17.31
CA MET A 369 17.62 19.22 -16.33
C MET A 369 16.30 18.44 -16.30
N ARG A 370 16.37 17.12 -16.51
CA ARG A 370 15.22 16.23 -16.35
C ARG A 370 15.05 15.92 -14.86
N SER A 371 13.85 16.13 -14.30
CA SER A 371 13.55 15.75 -12.92
C SER A 371 12.23 14.95 -12.85
N TYR A 372 12.17 13.96 -11.97
CA TYR A 372 11.00 13.10 -11.83
C TYR A 372 10.28 13.50 -10.55
N THR A 373 9.05 14.02 -10.60
CA THR A 373 8.34 14.47 -9.39
C THR A 373 7.01 13.77 -9.27
N HIS A 374 6.74 13.08 -8.14
CA HIS A 374 5.40 12.90 -7.56
C HIS A 374 5.45 12.25 -6.16
N PHE A 375 4.83 12.89 -5.17
CA PHE A 375 3.83 12.29 -4.26
C PHE A 375 3.03 13.39 -3.58
N GLN A 376 1.77 13.09 -3.23
CA GLN A 376 0.64 13.93 -2.80
C GLN A 376 0.85 14.90 -1.64
#